data_AF-A0A7S4KKU9-F1
#
_entry.id   AF-A0A7S4KKU9-F1
#
_cell.length_a   1.000
_cell.length_b   1.000
_cell.length_c   1.000
_cell.angle_alpha   90.00
_cell.angle_beta   90.00
_cell.angle_gamma   90.00
#
_symmetry.space_group_name_H-M   'P 1'
#
loop_
_entity.id
_entity.type
_entity.pdbx_description
1 polymer ?
#
loop_
_entity_poly.entity_id
_entity_poly.type
_entity_poly.pdbx_seq_one_letter_code
_entity_poly.pdbx_strand_id
1 'polypeptide(L)'
;AIFHLMSAASFTYDKIRPAFCHFTPAEIVKTLNEFVIGQNTCKRAVAIALRNRWRRKMITDTDLRNSLAPKNILMVGPTGVGKTEISRRLAKLTEAPFIKVESTKYTEVGFKGK
;
A
#
# COMPACT_ATOMS: atom_id res chain seq x y z
N ALA A 1 -11.98 8.47 -8.66
CA ALA A 1 -10.71 8.86 -8.00
C ALA A 1 -9.74 7.66 -8.02
N ILE A 2 -8.98 7.55 -9.10
CA ILE A 2 -7.90 6.57 -9.25
C ILE A 2 -6.74 7.12 -8.41
N PHE A 3 -6.60 6.63 -7.18
CA PHE A 3 -5.45 6.98 -6.35
C PHE A 3 -4.31 6.03 -6.69
N HIS A 4 -3.26 6.58 -7.28
CA HIS A 4 -2.01 5.90 -7.54
C HIS A 4 -1.27 5.70 -6.22
N LEU A 5 -1.67 4.67 -5.49
CA LEU A 5 -0.94 4.18 -4.33
C LEU A 5 0.13 3.22 -4.83
N MET A 6 1.39 3.60 -4.57
CA MET A 6 2.59 2.76 -4.62
C MET A 6 3.51 2.81 -5.86
N SER A 7 3.65 3.95 -6.56
CA SER A 7 4.71 4.09 -7.61
C SER A 7 5.82 5.11 -7.29
N ALA A 8 6.22 5.24 -6.03
CA ALA A 8 7.47 5.91 -5.66
C ALA A 8 8.37 5.00 -4.81
N ALA A 9 8.23 3.68 -4.99
CA ALA A 9 8.59 2.68 -3.99
C ALA A 9 9.80 1.80 -4.35
N SER A 10 10.69 2.27 -5.22
CA SER A 10 12.03 1.68 -5.35
C SER A 10 13.02 2.28 -4.34
N PHE A 11 12.77 3.49 -3.79
CA PHE A 11 13.78 4.19 -2.98
C PHE A 11 13.52 4.27 -1.46
N THR A 12 12.31 3.97 -0.94
CA THR A 12 12.00 4.35 0.46
C THR A 12 11.36 3.28 1.36
N TYR A 13 10.99 2.11 0.84
CA TYR A 13 10.42 1.03 1.67
C TYR A 13 11.45 0.03 2.22
N ASP A 14 12.74 0.36 2.11
CA ASP A 14 13.77 -0.47 2.72
C ASP A 14 13.81 -0.34 4.25
N LYS A 15 13.19 0.70 4.80
CA LYS A 15 13.05 0.97 6.24
C LYS A 15 11.67 0.61 6.84
N ILE A 16 10.98 -0.42 6.34
CA ILE A 16 9.85 -0.99 7.11
C ILE A 16 10.45 -1.54 8.42
N ARG A 17 10.01 -1.05 9.58
CA ARG A 17 10.55 -1.54 10.87
C ARG A 17 10.38 -3.06 10.98
N PRO A 18 11.34 -3.78 11.58
CA PRO A 18 11.22 -5.20 11.82
C PRO A 18 10.01 -5.53 12.72
N ALA A 19 9.48 -4.62 13.53
CA ALA A 19 8.23 -4.88 14.26
C ALA A 19 7.06 -5.30 13.36
N PHE A 20 7.04 -4.86 12.08
CA PHE A 20 6.00 -5.25 11.14
C PHE A 20 6.14 -6.69 10.60
N CYS A 21 7.34 -7.30 10.64
CA CYS A 21 7.57 -8.61 10.04
C CYS A 21 6.75 -9.75 10.66
N HIS A 22 6.23 -9.52 11.87
CA HIS A 22 5.44 -10.49 12.61
C HIS A 22 3.95 -10.45 12.28
N PHE A 23 3.41 -9.38 11.68
CA PHE A 23 1.97 -9.34 11.41
C PHE A 23 1.57 -10.33 10.32
N THR A 24 0.65 -11.20 10.68
CA THR A 24 -0.08 -12.07 9.78
C THR A 24 -1.12 -11.25 9.00
N PRO A 25 -1.54 -11.71 7.80
CA PRO A 25 -2.63 -11.06 7.07
C PRO A 25 -3.91 -10.89 7.91
N ALA A 26 -4.19 -11.83 8.83
CA ALA A 26 -5.35 -11.77 9.71
C ALA A 26 -5.25 -10.61 10.72
N GLU A 27 -4.08 -10.39 11.32
CA GLU A 27 -3.87 -9.28 12.26
C GLU A 27 -3.94 -7.93 11.56
N ILE A 28 -3.39 -7.81 10.35
CA ILE A 28 -3.51 -6.57 9.55
C ILE A 28 -4.99 -6.26 9.30
N VAL A 29 -5.79 -7.26 8.91
CA VAL A 29 -7.23 -7.09 8.71
C VAL A 29 -7.93 -6.71 10.01
N LYS A 30 -7.55 -7.32 11.14
CA LYS A 30 -8.09 -7.01 12.47
C LYS A 30 -7.85 -5.55 12.82
N THR A 31 -6.63 -5.03 12.69
CA THR A 31 -6.33 -3.62 12.94
C THR A 31 -7.09 -2.70 11.99
N LEU A 32 -7.23 -3.06 10.71
CA LEU A 32 -8.01 -2.28 9.75
C LEU A 32 -9.51 -2.27 10.06
N ASN A 33 -10.04 -3.28 10.74
CA ASN A 33 -11.44 -3.34 11.16
C ASN A 33 -11.79 -2.29 12.23
N GLU A 34 -10.81 -1.81 13.00
CA GLU A 34 -11.02 -0.76 14.02
C GLU A 34 -11.31 0.61 13.40
N PHE A 35 -10.89 0.84 12.15
CA PHE A 35 -10.98 2.15 11.49
C PHE A 35 -11.95 2.19 10.31
N VAL A 36 -12.15 1.06 9.63
CA VAL A 36 -12.99 0.97 8.44
C VAL A 36 -13.98 -0.14 8.65
N ILE A 37 -15.28 0.14 8.55
CA ILE A 37 -16.33 -0.86 8.70
C ILE A 37 -16.60 -1.50 7.33
N GLY A 38 -16.73 -2.83 7.28
CA GLY A 38 -16.97 -3.58 6.02
C GLY A 38 -15.74 -3.65 5.11
N GLN A 39 -15.94 -3.69 3.78
CA GLN A 39 -14.86 -3.72 2.77
C GLN A 39 -13.85 -4.88 2.95
N ASN A 40 -14.33 -6.06 3.36
CA ASN A 40 -13.51 -7.21 3.74
C ASN A 40 -12.57 -7.67 2.62
N THR A 41 -13.04 -7.66 1.37
CA THR A 41 -12.25 -8.02 0.18
C THR A 41 -11.06 -7.08 -0.02
N CYS A 42 -11.28 -5.77 0.12
CA CYS A 42 -10.24 -4.75 0.01
C CYS A 42 -9.19 -4.90 1.11
N LYS A 43 -9.62 -5.03 2.38
CA LYS A 43 -8.71 -5.24 3.51
C LYS A 43 -7.84 -6.49 3.34
N ARG A 44 -8.45 -7.59 2.91
CA ARG A 44 -7.75 -8.86 2.65
C ARG A 44 -6.73 -8.72 1.52
N ALA A 45 -7.11 -8.07 0.41
CA ALA A 45 -6.21 -7.84 -0.71
C ALA A 45 -4.99 -7.00 -0.30
N VAL A 46 -5.20 -5.94 0.48
CA VAL A 46 -4.13 -5.07 1.00
C VAL A 46 -3.22 -5.83 1.97
N ALA A 47 -3.79 -6.58 2.90
CA ALA A 47 -3.02 -7.39 3.85
C ALA A 47 -2.14 -8.43 3.15
N ILE A 48 -2.66 -9.10 2.11
CA ILE A 48 -1.91 -10.06 1.29
C ILE A 48 -0.80 -9.36 0.52
N ALA A 49 -1.08 -8.24 -0.14
CA ALA A 49 -0.08 -7.49 -0.90
C ALA A 49 1.10 -7.07 -0.01
N LEU A 50 0.79 -6.60 1.20
CA LEU A 50 1.79 -6.20 2.18
C LEU A 50 2.62 -7.39 2.69
N ARG A 51 1.97 -8.52 3.01
CA ARG A 51 2.67 -9.76 3.41
C ARG A 51 3.55 -10.29 2.29
N ASN A 52 3.09 -10.26 1.05
CA ASN A 52 3.87 -10.69 -0.11
C ASN A 52 5.12 -9.82 -0.30
N ARG A 53 5.03 -8.51 -0.03
CA ARG A 53 6.18 -7.62 -0.07
C ARG A 53 7.23 -7.98 0.98
N TRP A 54 6.80 -8.37 2.19
CA TRP A 54 7.71 -8.87 3.21
C TRP A 54 8.34 -10.21 2.81
N ARG A 55 7.55 -11.17 2.32
CA ARG A 55 8.06 -12.46 1.83
C ARG A 55 9.11 -12.28 0.74
N ARG A 56 8.91 -11.33 -0.18
CA ARG A 56 9.89 -11.00 -1.24
C ARG A 56 11.26 -10.59 -0.65
N LYS A 57 11.28 -9.91 0.50
CA LYS A 57 12.55 -9.54 1.16
C LYS A 57 13.30 -10.72 1.78
N MET A 58 12.59 -11.80 2.11
CA MET A 58 13.19 -12.99 2.72
C MET A 58 13.79 -13.96 1.71
N ILE A 59 13.56 -13.73 0.41
CA ILE A 59 14.14 -14.55 -0.64
C ILE A 59 15.64 -14.23 -0.69
N THR A 60 16.45 -15.26 -0.46
CA THR A 60 17.92 -15.21 -0.45
C THR A 60 18.51 -15.21 -1.86
N ASP A 61 17.82 -15.87 -2.80
CA ASP A 61 18.16 -15.86 -4.22
C ASP A 61 17.89 -14.47 -4.82
N THR A 62 18.96 -13.81 -5.27
CA THR A 62 18.90 -12.43 -5.76
C THR A 62 18.24 -12.34 -7.14
N ASP A 63 18.44 -13.33 -8.00
CA ASP A 63 17.87 -13.36 -9.35
C ASP A 63 16.36 -13.60 -9.28
N LEU A 64 15.94 -14.52 -8.41
CA LEU A 64 14.54 -14.74 -8.12
C LEU A 64 13.87 -13.52 -7.45
N ARG A 65 14.59 -12.82 -6.56
CA ARG A 65 14.05 -11.61 -5.91
C ARG A 65 13.86 -10.47 -6.89
N ASN A 66 14.74 -10.31 -7.87
CA ASN A 66 14.67 -9.26 -8.88
C ASN A 66 13.56 -9.48 -9.92
N SER A 67 13.29 -10.74 -10.29
CA SER A 67 12.21 -11.08 -11.23
C SER A 67 10.79 -10.85 -10.66
N LEU A 68 10.63 -10.84 -9.33
CA LEU A 68 9.34 -10.63 -8.69
C LEU A 68 8.97 -9.15 -8.59
N ALA A 69 8.19 -8.61 -9.53
CA ALA A 69 7.73 -7.23 -9.48
C ALA A 69 6.82 -6.92 -8.26
N PRO A 70 6.87 -5.69 -7.71
CA PRO A 70 5.93 -5.27 -6.66
C PRO A 70 4.48 -5.32 -7.16
N LYS A 71 3.57 -5.88 -6.33
CA LYS A 71 2.13 -5.89 -6.63
C LYS A 71 1.49 -4.56 -6.21
N ASN A 72 1.19 -3.71 -7.18
CA ASN A 72 0.42 -2.48 -6.96
C ASN A 72 -1.06 -2.78 -6.74
N ILE A 73 -1.76 -1.92 -6.01
CA ILE A 73 -3.17 -2.12 -5.64
C ILE A 73 -4.02 -1.03 -6.27
N LEU A 74 -5.04 -1.43 -7.03
CA LEU A 74 -6.10 -0.54 -7.50
C LEU A 74 -7.37 -0.79 -6.68
N MET A 75 -7.84 0.24 -5.97
CA MET A 75 -9.09 0.19 -5.21
C MET A 75 -10.23 0.81 -6.01
N VAL A 76 -11.26 0.03 -6.31
CA VAL A 76 -12.46 0.47 -7.05
C VAL A 76 -13.65 0.54 -6.08
N GLY A 77 -14.44 1.62 -6.16
CA GLY A 77 -15.67 1.79 -5.37
C GLY A 77 -16.13 3.24 -5.28
N PRO A 78 -17.33 3.51 -4.73
CA PRO A 78 -17.89 4.87 -4.64
C PRO A 78 -17.11 5.78 -3.68
N THR A 79 -17.25 7.09 -3.79
CA THR A 79 -16.60 8.04 -2.87
C THR A 79 -17.08 7.82 -1.42
N GLY A 80 -16.25 8.17 -0.43
CA GLY A 80 -16.62 8.07 0.99
C GLY A 80 -16.51 6.68 1.64
N VAL A 81 -16.37 5.57 0.88
CA VAL A 81 -16.33 4.20 1.46
C VAL A 81 -15.04 3.81 2.20
N GLY A 82 -14.11 4.74 2.40
CA GLY A 82 -12.87 4.48 3.16
C GLY A 82 -11.65 4.01 2.37
N LYS A 83 -11.64 4.06 1.02
CA LYS A 83 -10.45 3.70 0.21
C LYS A 83 -9.17 4.41 0.67
N THR A 84 -9.24 5.75 0.79
CA THR A 84 -8.10 6.56 1.24
C THR A 84 -7.73 6.29 2.70
N GLU A 85 -8.71 5.97 3.54
CA GLU A 85 -8.48 5.69 4.96
C GLU A 85 -7.77 4.35 5.16
N ILE A 86 -8.14 3.31 4.40
CA ILE A 86 -7.42 2.02 4.40
C ILE A 86 -5.93 2.26 4.11
N SER A 87 -5.61 3.04 3.09
CA SER A 87 -4.22 3.32 2.69
C SER A 87 -3.46 4.16 3.71
N ARG A 88 -4.11 5.18 4.29
CA ARG A 88 -3.54 6.01 5.36
C ARG A 88 -3.24 5.18 6.62
N ARG A 89 -4.17 4.30 7.03
CA ARG A 89 -4.01 3.42 8.19
C ARG A 89 -2.94 2.37 7.97
N LEU A 90 -2.88 1.81 6.76
CA LEU A 90 -1.82 0.89 6.38
C LEU A 90 -0.45 1.53 6.50
N ALA A 91 -0.29 2.75 5.98
CA ALA A 91 0.96 3.47 6.10
C ALA A 91 1.35 3.73 7.55
N LYS A 92 0.40 4.15 8.40
CA LYS A 92 0.63 4.32 9.84
C LYS A 92 1.03 3.03 10.53
N LEU A 93 0.37 1.90 10.21
CA LEU A 93 0.68 0.58 10.76
C LEU A 93 2.10 0.11 10.38
N THR A 94 2.52 0.41 9.15
CA THR A 94 3.85 0.04 8.63
C THR A 94 4.94 1.06 8.89
N GLU A 95 4.59 2.19 9.52
CA GLU A 95 5.44 3.40 9.62
C GLU A 95 6.07 3.80 8.28
N ALA A 96 5.36 3.57 7.18
CA ALA A 96 5.84 3.87 5.84
C ALA A 96 5.53 5.32 5.44
N PRO A 97 6.38 5.94 4.60
CA PRO A 97 6.06 7.23 4.01
C PRO A 97 4.78 7.13 3.18
N PHE A 98 3.87 8.08 3.38
CA PHE A 98 2.58 8.13 2.70
C PHE A 98 2.36 9.49 2.06
N ILE A 99 2.05 9.48 0.77
CA ILE A 99 1.76 10.69 0.01
C ILE A 99 0.44 10.47 -0.72
N LYS A 100 -0.51 11.37 -0.49
CA LYS A 100 -1.78 11.42 -1.23
C LYS A 100 -1.58 12.34 -2.43
N VAL A 101 -1.69 11.79 -3.63
CA VAL A 101 -1.58 12.52 -4.90
C VAL A 101 -2.84 12.34 -5.73
N GLU A 102 -3.35 13.41 -6.32
CA GLU A 102 -4.53 13.40 -7.20
C GLU A 102 -4.08 13.51 -8.65
N SER A 103 -4.46 12.55 -9.50
CA SER A 103 -4.01 12.48 -10.90
C SER A 103 -4.44 13.68 -11.75
N THR A 104 -5.59 14.30 -11.43
CA THR A 104 -6.10 15.47 -12.15
C THR A 104 -5.19 16.69 -12.06
N LYS A 105 -4.36 16.77 -11.01
CA LYS A 105 -3.37 17.85 -10.84
C LYS A 105 -2.28 17.87 -11.90
N TYR A 106 -2.10 16.76 -12.62
CA TYR A 106 -1.06 16.62 -13.65
C TYR A 106 -1.60 16.79 -15.07
N THR A 107 -2.91 17.01 -15.22
CA THR A 107 -3.57 17.20 -16.52
C THR A 107 -4.04 18.64 -16.73
N GLU A 108 -3.88 19.53 -15.74
CA GLU A 108 -4.23 20.95 -15.89
C GLU A 108 -3.27 21.63 -16.88
N VAL A 109 -3.86 22.37 -17.83
CA VAL A 109 -3.15 23.07 -18.90
C VAL A 109 -2.25 24.12 -18.26
N GLY A 110 -0.94 23.85 -18.20
CA GLY A 110 0.02 24.73 -17.51
C GLY A 110 0.88 24.05 -16.44
N PHE A 111 0.87 22.72 -16.32
CA PHE A 111 1.85 22.00 -15.49
C PHE A 111 3.30 22.27 -15.96
N LYS A 112 3.93 23.30 -15.41
CA LYS A 112 5.37 23.48 -15.35
C LYS A 112 5.79 22.92 -13.99
N GLY A 113 6.30 21.69 -13.95
CA GLY A 113 6.60 20.98 -12.71
C GLY A 113 7.39 21.84 -11.70
N LYS A 114 7.07 21.70 -10.41
CA LYS A 114 7.91 22.20 -9.32
C LYS A 114 9.02 21.22 -9.00
#